data_AF-A0A7K2NF57-F1
#
_entry.id   AF-A0A7K2NF57-F1
#
_cell.length_a   1.000
_cell.length_b   1.000
_cell.length_c   1.000
_cell.angle_alpha   90.00
_cell.angle_beta   90.00
_cell.angle_gamma   90.00
#
_symmetry.space_group_name_H-M   'P 1'
#
loop_
_entity.id
_entity.type
_entity.pdbx_description
1 polymer ?
#
loop_
_entity_poly.entity_id
_entity_poly.type
_entity_poly.pdbx_seq_one_letter_code
_entity_poly.pdbx_strand_id
1 'polypeptide(L)'
;MSFWIRTGSPEARDVPGVVDNMAEAVAEMYPVDTERLVLSWNGVPVSLVYCEDVQVMVDDIAMMLARLAERPDAPVYVRWGPSAFQAEWRIARDGTDLVVDSRWEIVDHGPEDLLSARARLVVPEADFREEWLKVLRLLVDDITARSVAMEDTLIFDQVRAVLAPARRWGVQNTASASRSIWSASDDQQ
;
A
#
# COMPACT_ATOMS: atom_id res chain seq x y z
N MET A 1 -10.77 -8.46 -11.03
CA MET A 1 -10.09 -7.65 -10.00
C MET A 1 -9.60 -6.38 -10.68
N SER A 2 -10.02 -5.21 -10.19
CA SER A 2 -9.67 -3.90 -10.76
C SER A 2 -8.26 -3.45 -10.38
N PHE A 3 -7.73 -3.96 -9.27
CA PHE A 3 -6.38 -3.69 -8.76
C PHE A 3 -5.69 -5.00 -8.38
N TRP A 4 -4.42 -5.16 -8.76
CA TRP A 4 -3.54 -6.23 -8.28
C TRP A 4 -2.08 -5.86 -8.54
N ILE A 5 -1.17 -6.42 -7.74
CA ILE A 5 0.27 -6.28 -7.90
C ILE A 5 0.90 -7.66 -8.05
N ARG A 6 1.73 -7.83 -9.08
CA ARG A 6 2.61 -8.97 -9.26
C ARG A 6 4.03 -8.52 -8.98
N THR A 7 4.61 -9.04 -7.91
CA THR A 7 6.00 -8.78 -7.51
C THR A 7 7.02 -9.54 -8.37
N GLY A 8 6.62 -10.65 -8.98
CA GLY A 8 7.58 -11.57 -9.61
C GLY A 8 8.47 -12.24 -8.57
N SER A 9 9.65 -12.65 -9.02
CA SER A 9 10.75 -13.20 -8.22
C SER A 9 12.06 -12.53 -8.63
N PRO A 10 12.22 -11.21 -8.39
CA PRO A 10 13.41 -10.48 -8.84
C PRO A 10 14.68 -11.09 -8.24
N GLU A 11 15.73 -11.20 -9.06
CA GLU A 11 17.08 -11.42 -8.56
C GLU A 11 17.45 -10.25 -7.64
N ALA A 12 17.87 -10.56 -6.42
CA ALA A 12 18.44 -9.61 -5.47
C ALA A 12 19.88 -10.02 -5.15
N ARG A 13 20.78 -9.04 -5.12
CA ARG A 13 22.22 -9.20 -4.91
C ARG A 13 22.60 -8.77 -3.50
N ASP A 14 23.77 -9.22 -3.04
CA ASP A 14 24.33 -8.74 -1.79
C ASP A 14 24.66 -7.25 -1.89
N VAL A 15 24.37 -6.50 -0.83
CA VAL A 15 24.63 -5.06 -0.73
C VAL A 15 25.93 -4.86 0.06
N PRO A 16 27.01 -4.35 -0.55
CA PRO A 16 28.29 -4.20 0.13
C PRO A 16 28.30 -3.00 1.08
N GLY A 17 28.63 -3.24 2.35
CA GLY A 17 28.81 -2.16 3.32
C GLY A 17 27.53 -1.77 4.05
N VAL A 18 27.43 -0.49 4.40
CA VAL A 18 26.29 0.09 5.10
C VAL A 18 25.65 1.11 4.17
N VAL A 19 24.34 1.02 3.96
CA VAL A 19 23.58 1.99 3.18
C VAL A 19 22.89 3.00 4.12
N ASP A 20 22.48 4.15 3.60
CA ASP A 20 21.86 5.22 4.38
C ASP A 20 20.50 4.77 4.92
N ASN A 21 19.66 4.13 4.11
CA ASN A 21 18.27 3.80 4.46
C ASN A 21 17.69 2.66 3.59
N MET A 22 16.40 2.37 3.81
CA MET A 22 15.68 1.31 3.09
C MET A 22 15.54 1.59 1.58
N ALA A 23 15.35 2.84 1.16
CA ALA A 23 15.26 3.16 -0.27
C ALA A 23 16.58 2.84 -0.98
N GLU A 24 17.71 3.24 -0.40
CA GLU A 24 19.03 2.93 -0.95
C GLU A 24 19.31 1.42 -0.94
N ALA A 25 18.89 0.69 0.12
CA ALA A 25 18.97 -0.76 0.13
C ALA A 25 18.24 -1.39 -1.07
N VAL A 26 17.04 -0.92 -1.40
CA VAL A 26 16.29 -1.40 -2.57
C VAL A 26 17.00 -1.02 -3.87
N ALA A 27 17.57 0.18 -3.95
CA ALA A 27 18.31 0.65 -5.12
C ALA A 27 19.56 -0.20 -5.42
N GLU A 28 20.33 -0.56 -4.39
CA GLU A 28 21.55 -1.35 -4.56
C GLU A 28 21.30 -2.86 -4.70
N MET A 29 20.27 -3.37 -4.02
CA MET A 29 19.98 -4.80 -3.96
C MET A 29 19.44 -5.34 -5.28
N TYR A 30 18.62 -4.58 -5.99
CA TYR A 30 17.96 -5.05 -7.21
C TYR A 30 18.67 -4.55 -8.48
N PRO A 31 19.02 -5.45 -9.41
CA PRO A 31 19.54 -5.07 -10.71
C PRO A 31 18.48 -4.43 -11.61
N VAL A 32 18.88 -3.52 -12.49
CA VAL A 32 17.96 -2.89 -13.47
C VAL A 32 17.30 -3.89 -14.42
N ASP A 33 17.97 -5.01 -14.70
CA ASP A 33 17.54 -6.06 -15.62
C ASP A 33 16.77 -7.21 -14.94
N THR A 34 16.47 -7.06 -13.64
CA THR A 34 15.66 -8.03 -12.90
C THR A 34 14.18 -8.02 -13.31
N GLU A 35 13.41 -8.99 -12.84
CA GLU A 35 11.96 -9.01 -13.05
C GLU A 35 11.31 -7.73 -12.52
N ARG A 36 10.50 -7.08 -13.36
CA ARG A 36 9.81 -5.84 -12.99
C ARG A 36 8.55 -6.15 -12.19
N LEU A 37 8.23 -5.27 -11.25
CA LEU A 37 6.95 -5.28 -10.56
C LEU A 37 5.86 -4.81 -11.52
N VAL A 38 4.71 -5.49 -11.54
CA VAL A 38 3.57 -5.10 -12.38
C VAL A 38 2.39 -4.73 -11.50
N LEU A 39 1.97 -3.48 -11.58
CA LEU A 39 0.74 -2.97 -10.99
C LEU A 39 -0.35 -2.93 -12.06
N SER A 40 -1.48 -3.58 -11.85
CA SER A 40 -2.63 -3.48 -12.75
C SER A 40 -3.64 -2.48 -12.21
N TRP A 41 -3.93 -1.44 -12.99
CA TRP A 41 -4.94 -0.43 -12.69
C TRP A 41 -6.11 -0.51 -13.68
N ASN A 42 -7.28 -0.96 -13.23
CA ASN A 42 -8.46 -1.17 -14.07
C ASN A 42 -8.15 -1.93 -15.38
N GLY A 43 -7.29 -2.94 -15.27
CA GLY A 43 -6.84 -3.78 -16.39
C GLY A 43 -5.76 -3.14 -17.28
N VAL A 44 -5.23 -1.97 -16.93
CA VAL A 44 -4.06 -1.36 -17.58
C VAL A 44 -2.82 -1.71 -16.76
N PRO A 45 -1.86 -2.45 -17.30
CA PRO A 45 -0.63 -2.79 -16.59
C PRO A 45 0.33 -1.59 -16.57
N VAL A 46 0.96 -1.38 -15.41
CA VAL A 46 2.06 -0.45 -15.18
C VAL A 46 3.25 -1.26 -14.70
N SER A 47 4.37 -1.15 -15.42
CA SER A 47 5.62 -1.82 -15.05
C SER A 47 6.49 -0.88 -14.24
N LEU A 48 7.04 -1.38 -13.13
CA LEU A 48 7.88 -0.62 -12.22
C LEU A 48 9.22 -1.35 -12.04
N VAL A 49 10.32 -0.61 -12.14
CA VAL A 49 11.68 -1.09 -11.91
C VAL A 49 11.99 -0.99 -10.42
N TYR A 50 12.53 -2.06 -9.83
CA TYR A 50 12.80 -2.08 -8.39
C TYR A 50 13.82 -1.00 -7.96
N CYS A 51 14.95 -0.94 -8.64
CA CYS A 51 16.03 0.00 -8.31
C CYS A 51 15.82 1.43 -8.79
N GLU A 52 14.71 1.75 -9.45
CA GLU A 52 14.41 3.11 -9.92
C GLU A 52 13.08 3.62 -9.35
N ASP A 53 12.00 2.87 -9.54
CA ASP A 53 10.66 3.27 -9.13
C ASP A 53 10.34 2.80 -7.71
N VAL A 54 10.55 1.51 -7.41
CA VAL A 54 10.14 0.97 -6.09
C VAL A 54 10.97 1.59 -4.96
N GLN A 55 12.26 1.85 -5.18
CA GLN A 55 13.11 2.50 -4.18
C GLN A 55 12.56 3.85 -3.73
N VAL A 56 12.03 4.68 -4.64
CA VAL A 56 11.49 6.00 -4.28
C VAL A 56 10.04 5.93 -3.81
N MET A 57 9.36 4.79 -3.99
CA MET A 57 7.98 4.57 -3.56
C MET A 57 7.87 3.96 -2.16
N VAL A 58 8.92 3.31 -1.64
CA VAL A 58 8.82 2.47 -0.43
C VAL A 58 8.33 3.25 0.79
N ASP A 59 8.83 4.46 1.00
CA ASP A 59 8.43 5.37 2.08
C ASP A 59 6.95 5.76 1.95
N ASP A 60 6.54 6.15 0.74
CA ASP A 60 5.18 6.57 0.43
C ASP A 60 4.18 5.42 0.58
N ILE A 61 4.56 4.19 0.21
CA ILE A 61 3.75 2.99 0.43
C ILE A 61 3.55 2.78 1.93
N ALA A 62 4.63 2.79 2.72
CA ALA A 62 4.56 2.59 4.17
C ALA A 62 3.68 3.65 4.85
N MET A 63 3.86 4.93 4.47
CA MET A 63 3.10 6.05 4.98
C MET A 63 1.63 6.01 4.56
N MET A 64 1.34 5.66 3.31
CA MET A 64 -0.02 5.49 2.80
C MET A 64 -0.77 4.43 3.61
N LEU A 65 -0.18 3.25 3.79
CA LEU A 65 -0.81 2.15 4.52
C LEU A 65 -1.02 2.49 6.01
N ALA A 66 -0.05 3.16 6.65
CA ALA A 66 -0.18 3.64 8.02
C ALA A 66 -1.32 4.67 8.15
N ARG A 67 -1.39 5.65 7.26
CA ARG A 67 -2.45 6.68 7.26
C ARG A 67 -3.84 6.09 7.04
N LEU A 68 -3.96 5.13 6.12
CA LEU A 68 -5.21 4.40 5.91
C LEU A 68 -5.63 3.67 7.20
N ALA A 69 -4.69 3.07 7.92
CA ALA A 69 -5.00 2.40 9.20
C ALA A 69 -5.41 3.38 10.32
N GLU A 70 -4.74 4.52 10.44
CA GLU A 70 -4.91 5.44 11.57
C GLU A 70 -6.09 6.42 11.42
N ARG A 71 -6.43 6.81 10.19
CA ARG A 71 -7.36 7.93 9.93
C ARG A 71 -8.55 7.49 9.07
N PRO A 72 -9.54 6.79 9.66
CA PRO A 72 -10.62 6.20 8.89
C PRO A 72 -11.47 7.19 8.09
N ASP A 73 -11.59 8.42 8.58
CA ASP A 73 -12.50 9.41 8.00
C ASP A 73 -11.78 10.47 7.14
N ALA A 74 -10.45 10.37 6.99
CA ALA A 74 -9.67 11.36 6.25
C ALA A 74 -9.14 10.79 4.93
N PRO A 75 -9.26 11.52 3.81
CA PRO A 75 -8.63 11.10 2.57
C PRO A 75 -7.10 11.09 2.70
N VAL A 76 -6.49 10.07 2.11
CA VAL A 76 -5.03 9.93 2.00
C VAL A 76 -4.60 10.42 0.63
N TYR A 77 -3.58 11.28 0.60
CA TYR A 77 -2.97 11.78 -0.62
C TYR A 77 -1.57 11.20 -0.73
N VAL A 78 -1.24 10.68 -1.91
CA VAL A 78 0.07 10.13 -2.22
C VAL A 78 0.52 10.70 -3.57
N ARG A 79 1.79 11.07 -3.65
CA ARG A 79 2.42 11.52 -4.88
C ARG A 79 3.62 10.64 -5.14
N TRP A 80 3.59 9.92 -6.24
CA TRP A 80 4.65 9.01 -6.66
C TRP A 80 5.66 9.72 -7.56
N GLY A 81 6.91 9.28 -7.51
CA GLY A 81 8.00 9.78 -8.38
C GLY A 81 8.97 10.72 -7.66
N PRO A 82 10.13 10.99 -8.29
CA PRO A 82 10.15 11.66 -9.59
C PRO A 82 10.74 10.85 -10.77
N SER A 83 10.78 9.51 -10.71
CA SER A 83 11.38 8.65 -11.74
C SER A 83 10.51 8.50 -13.03
N ALA A 84 10.60 7.34 -13.70
CA ALA A 84 9.77 6.95 -14.85
C ALA A 84 8.29 6.67 -14.48
N PHE A 85 7.96 6.82 -13.19
CA PHE A 85 6.60 6.70 -12.66
C PHE A 85 6.24 7.95 -11.84
N GLN A 86 5.34 8.78 -12.37
CA GLN A 86 4.82 9.96 -11.70
C GLN A 86 3.30 9.97 -11.74
N ALA A 87 2.69 9.95 -10.56
CA ALA A 87 1.24 10.01 -10.43
C ALA A 87 0.83 10.57 -9.06
N GLU A 88 -0.38 11.13 -8.99
CA GLU A 88 -0.99 11.60 -7.75
C GLU A 88 -2.27 10.82 -7.49
N TRP A 89 -2.39 10.25 -6.30
CA TRP A 89 -3.58 9.51 -5.88
C TRP A 89 -4.24 10.19 -4.68
N ARG A 90 -5.56 10.35 -4.78
CA ARG A 90 -6.43 10.70 -3.65
C ARG A 90 -7.28 9.48 -3.30
N ILE A 91 -7.07 8.94 -2.12
CA ILE A 91 -7.72 7.73 -1.62
C ILE A 91 -8.74 8.14 -0.56
N ALA A 92 -9.99 7.73 -0.72
CA ALA A 92 -11.04 7.92 0.28
C ALA A 92 -11.77 6.59 0.52
N ARG A 93 -12.30 6.40 1.73
CA ARG A 93 -13.15 5.24 2.04
C ARG A 93 -14.59 5.49 1.61
N ASP A 94 -15.22 4.46 1.09
CA ASP A 94 -16.66 4.37 0.84
C ASP A 94 -17.16 3.00 1.35
N GLY A 95 -17.60 2.98 2.61
CA GLY A 95 -17.92 1.72 3.29
C GLY A 95 -16.68 0.84 3.49
N THR A 96 -16.70 -0.37 2.91
CA THR A 96 -15.59 -1.33 2.93
C THR A 96 -14.60 -1.14 1.78
N ASP A 97 -14.93 -0.26 0.85
CA ASP A 97 -14.16 -0.05 -0.36
C ASP A 97 -13.32 1.23 -0.24
N LEU A 98 -12.22 1.26 -0.99
CA LEU A 98 -11.46 2.45 -1.27
C LEU A 98 -11.87 2.97 -2.65
N VAL A 99 -12.12 4.27 -2.72
CA VAL A 99 -12.23 5.05 -3.95
C VAL A 99 -10.91 5.79 -4.12
N VAL A 100 -10.18 5.46 -5.18
CA VAL A 100 -8.93 6.12 -5.53
C VAL A 100 -9.12 6.92 -6.82
N ASP A 101 -9.04 8.23 -6.71
CA ASP A 101 -8.96 9.14 -7.85
C ASP A 101 -7.47 9.35 -8.19
N SER A 102 -7.06 9.02 -9.42
CA SER A 102 -5.66 9.12 -9.87
C SER A 102 -5.46 10.18 -10.95
N ARG A 103 -4.28 10.80 -10.94
CA ARG A 103 -3.75 11.63 -12.02
C ARG A 103 -2.40 11.04 -12.41
N TRP A 104 -2.27 10.64 -13.67
CA TRP A 104 -1.04 10.05 -14.23
C TRP A 104 -0.29 11.13 -15.01
N GLU A 105 0.98 11.32 -14.71
CA GLU A 105 1.82 12.32 -15.36
C GLU A 105 2.86 11.68 -16.26
N ILE A 106 3.58 10.68 -15.75
CA ILE A 106 4.61 9.94 -16.48
C ILE A 106 4.47 8.47 -16.12
N VAL A 107 4.34 7.61 -17.11
CA VAL A 107 4.41 6.16 -16.93
C VAL A 107 5.23 5.55 -18.06
N ASP A 108 6.24 4.75 -17.73
CA ASP A 108 7.07 4.10 -18.74
C ASP A 108 6.21 3.38 -19.80
N HIS A 109 6.64 3.49 -21.06
CA HIS A 109 5.93 3.02 -22.25
C HIS A 109 4.59 3.69 -22.61
N GLY A 110 4.26 4.82 -21.99
CA GLY A 110 3.21 5.73 -22.47
C GLY A 110 1.73 5.32 -22.30
N PRO A 111 1.30 4.56 -21.26
CA PRO A 111 -0.11 4.19 -21.09
C PRO A 111 -0.98 5.30 -20.45
N GLU A 112 -0.50 6.54 -20.32
CA GLU A 112 -1.14 7.60 -19.52
C GLU A 112 -2.54 7.96 -20.02
N ASP A 113 -2.78 7.94 -21.34
CA ASP A 113 -4.11 8.19 -21.92
C ASP A 113 -5.14 7.13 -21.46
N LEU A 114 -4.73 5.85 -21.47
CA LEU A 114 -5.59 4.74 -21.04
C LEU A 114 -5.81 4.77 -19.52
N LEU A 115 -4.77 5.07 -18.77
CA LEU A 115 -4.82 5.21 -17.32
C LEU A 115 -5.72 6.39 -16.91
N SER A 116 -5.61 7.53 -17.61
CA SER A 116 -6.43 8.72 -17.39
C SER A 116 -7.90 8.47 -17.75
N ALA A 117 -8.17 7.73 -18.82
CA ALA A 117 -9.53 7.29 -19.17
C ALA A 117 -10.14 6.34 -18.11
N ARG A 118 -9.30 5.72 -17.27
CA ARG A 118 -9.68 4.79 -16.20
C ARG A 118 -9.20 5.27 -14.83
N ALA A 119 -9.15 6.58 -14.63
CA ALA A 119 -8.50 7.22 -13.49
C ALA A 119 -9.11 6.90 -12.12
N ARG A 120 -10.36 6.47 -12.07
CA ARG A 120 -11.04 6.13 -10.82
C ARG A 120 -11.01 4.63 -10.57
N LEU A 121 -10.40 4.22 -9.46
CA LEU A 121 -10.40 2.85 -8.97
C LEU A 121 -11.37 2.72 -7.80
N VAL A 122 -12.17 1.65 -7.81
CA VAL A 122 -12.95 1.20 -6.65
C VAL A 122 -12.54 -0.24 -6.36
N VAL A 123 -12.14 -0.50 -5.12
CA VAL A 123 -11.55 -1.77 -4.69
C VAL A 123 -11.79 -2.00 -3.20
N PRO A 124 -12.05 -3.24 -2.73
CA PRO A 124 -12.09 -3.52 -1.30
C PRO A 124 -10.80 -3.10 -0.61
N GLU A 125 -10.91 -2.44 0.55
CA GLU A 125 -9.72 -1.97 1.29
C GLU A 125 -8.75 -3.12 1.61
N ALA A 126 -9.31 -4.27 2.02
CA ALA A 126 -8.53 -5.45 2.35
C ALA A 126 -7.68 -5.91 1.16
N ASP A 127 -8.27 -5.94 -0.04
CA ASP A 127 -7.58 -6.35 -1.26
C ASP A 127 -6.49 -5.33 -1.61
N PHE A 128 -6.81 -4.04 -1.66
CA PHE A 128 -5.84 -2.98 -1.94
C PHE A 128 -4.63 -3.03 -1.00
N ARG A 129 -4.90 -3.20 0.31
CA ARG A 129 -3.86 -3.31 1.32
C ARG A 129 -3.01 -4.57 1.13
N GLU A 130 -3.63 -5.73 0.93
CA GLU A 130 -2.90 -6.99 0.75
C GLU A 130 -1.95 -6.93 -0.46
N GLU A 131 -2.35 -6.31 -1.57
CA GLU A 131 -1.49 -6.15 -2.73
C GLU A 131 -0.21 -5.34 -2.42
N TRP A 132 -0.32 -4.24 -1.67
CA TRP A 132 0.86 -3.48 -1.24
C TRP A 132 1.69 -4.19 -0.18
N LEU A 133 1.04 -4.91 0.75
CA LEU A 133 1.76 -5.71 1.75
C LEU A 133 2.60 -6.80 1.09
N LYS A 134 2.21 -7.38 -0.06
CA LYS A 134 3.06 -8.32 -0.81
C LYS A 134 4.40 -7.69 -1.21
N VAL A 135 4.37 -6.45 -1.69
CA VAL A 135 5.57 -5.70 -2.07
C VAL A 135 6.46 -5.50 -0.85
N LEU A 136 5.90 -4.96 0.24
CA LEU A 136 6.66 -4.70 1.46
C LEU A 136 7.24 -5.98 2.09
N ARG A 137 6.51 -7.10 2.06
CA ARG A 137 7.01 -8.39 2.54
C ARG A 137 8.24 -8.84 1.75
N LEU A 138 8.17 -8.79 0.41
CA LEU A 138 9.29 -9.15 -0.45
C LEU A 138 10.54 -8.33 -0.07
N LEU A 139 10.40 -7.01 0.00
CA LEU A 139 11.52 -6.11 0.30
C LEU A 139 12.14 -6.43 1.67
N VAL A 140 11.31 -6.61 2.70
CA VAL A 140 11.78 -6.94 4.05
C VAL A 140 12.45 -8.31 4.10
N ASP A 141 11.88 -9.31 3.44
CA ASP A 141 12.42 -10.67 3.38
C ASP A 141 13.79 -10.66 2.70
N ASP A 142 13.94 -9.95 1.58
CA ASP A 142 15.20 -9.84 0.85
C ASP A 142 16.29 -9.08 1.61
N ILE A 143 15.93 -7.95 2.24
CA ILE A 143 16.82 -7.17 3.12
C ILE A 143 17.30 -8.04 4.30
N THR A 144 16.37 -8.76 4.92
CA THR A 144 16.67 -9.61 6.09
C THR A 144 17.55 -10.80 5.70
N ALA A 145 17.23 -11.47 4.59
CA ALA A 145 17.98 -12.63 4.10
C ALA A 145 19.44 -12.30 3.79
N ARG A 146 19.71 -11.06 3.35
CA ARG A 146 21.05 -10.56 3.00
C ARG A 146 21.75 -9.82 4.13
N SER A 147 21.08 -9.64 5.27
CA SER A 147 21.62 -8.92 6.42
C SER A 147 22.13 -7.51 6.05
N VAL A 148 21.38 -6.80 5.21
CA VAL A 148 21.76 -5.44 4.76
C VAL A 148 21.84 -4.51 5.97
N ALA A 149 22.99 -3.88 6.16
CA ALA A 149 23.21 -2.91 7.23
C ALA A 149 22.76 -1.51 6.78
N MET A 150 22.04 -0.79 7.66
CA MET A 150 21.52 0.54 7.38
C MET A 150 21.91 1.52 8.48
N GLU A 151 22.20 2.77 8.13
CA GLU A 151 22.41 3.86 9.09
C GLU A 151 21.08 4.33 9.71
N ASP A 152 20.05 4.51 8.88
CA ASP A 152 18.70 4.88 9.28
C ASP A 152 17.71 3.72 9.05
N THR A 153 17.15 3.20 10.14
CA THR A 153 16.16 2.11 10.12
C THR A 153 14.71 2.59 10.24
N LEU A 154 14.44 3.90 10.30
CA LEU A 154 13.10 4.43 10.60
C LEU A 154 12.03 3.89 9.65
N ILE A 155 12.25 3.97 8.34
CA ILE A 155 11.31 3.45 7.34
C ILE A 155 11.22 1.93 7.41
N PHE A 156 12.34 1.25 7.57
CA PHE A 156 12.37 -0.22 7.69
C PHE A 156 11.54 -0.70 8.89
N ASP A 157 11.69 -0.04 10.04
CA ASP A 157 10.92 -0.32 11.25
C ASP A 157 9.43 0.02 11.07
N GLN A 158 9.11 1.12 10.39
CA GLN A 158 7.73 1.46 10.03
C GLN A 158 7.09 0.42 9.11
N VAL A 159 7.82 -0.05 8.08
CA VAL A 159 7.35 -1.12 7.19
C VAL A 159 7.10 -2.39 7.99
N ARG A 160 8.01 -2.78 8.89
CA ARG A 160 7.80 -3.94 9.78
C ARG A 160 6.60 -3.77 10.70
N ALA A 161 6.35 -2.56 11.19
CA ALA A 161 5.16 -2.27 12.00
C ALA A 161 3.85 -2.41 11.18
N VAL A 162 3.85 -1.98 9.93
CA VAL A 162 2.72 -2.13 9.00
C VAL A 162 2.47 -3.61 8.63
N LEU A 163 3.55 -4.39 8.50
CA LEU A 163 3.52 -5.83 8.22
C LEU A 163 3.16 -6.69 9.45
N ALA A 164 3.37 -6.18 10.65
CA ALA A 164 3.10 -6.91 11.87
C ALA A 164 1.62 -7.37 11.90
N PRO A 165 1.33 -8.60 12.36
CA PRO A 165 -0.04 -9.09 12.50
C PRO A 165 -0.84 -8.07 13.29
N ALA A 166 -1.87 -7.55 12.65
CA ALA A 166 -2.74 -6.54 13.20
C ALA A 166 -3.22 -7.03 14.59
N ARG A 167 -2.80 -6.41 15.70
CA ARG A 167 -3.45 -6.64 16.99
C ARG A 167 -4.93 -6.36 16.78
N ARG A 168 -5.76 -7.42 16.76
CA ARG A 168 -7.20 -7.45 16.47
C ARG A 168 -7.82 -6.06 16.37
N TRP A 169 -7.96 -5.56 15.15
CA TRP A 169 -8.75 -4.37 14.88
C TRP A 169 -10.21 -4.71 15.17
N GLY A 170 -10.85 -3.87 15.98
CA GLY A 170 -12.03 -4.21 16.77
C GLY A 170 -13.20 -4.78 15.97
N VAL A 171 -13.68 -5.94 16.39
CA VAL A 171 -15.12 -6.25 16.32
C VAL A 171 -15.78 -5.34 17.35
N GLN A 172 -16.21 -4.15 16.95
CA GLN A 172 -17.28 -3.47 17.68
C GLN A 172 -18.56 -4.25 17.37
N ASN A 173 -18.87 -5.20 18.23
CA ASN A 173 -20.17 -5.86 18.25
C ASN A 173 -21.20 -4.82 18.70
N THR A 174 -21.74 -4.03 17.76
CA THR A 174 -22.95 -3.26 18.00
C THR A 174 -24.13 -4.22 18.07
N ALA A 175 -24.28 -4.89 19.22
CA ALA A 175 -25.57 -5.40 19.63
C ALA A 175 -26.43 -4.19 20.01
N SER A 176 -27.03 -3.56 19.01
CA SER A 176 -28.13 -2.62 19.23
C SER A 176 -29.28 -3.35 19.89
N ALA A 177 -29.62 -2.84 21.07
CA ALA A 177 -30.77 -3.23 21.84
C ALA A 177 -32.05 -3.23 20.99
N SER A 178 -32.87 -4.26 21.17
CA SER A 178 -34.29 -4.21 20.90
C SER A 178 -35.00 -5.05 21.94
N ARG A 179 -36.06 -4.46 22.53
CA ARG A 179 -36.93 -4.91 23.63
C ARG A 179 -36.47 -4.44 25.02
N SER A 180 -37.23 -3.71 25.81
CA SER A 180 -38.57 -3.12 25.66
C SER A 180 -38.70 -2.02 26.72
N ILE A 181 -39.28 -0.88 26.34
CA ILE A 181 -39.89 0.06 27.30
C ILE A 181 -41.39 -0.26 27.27
N TRP A 182 -42.04 -0.04 28.43
CA TRP A 182 -43.47 -0.05 28.74
C TRP A 182 -44.02 -1.32 29.41
N SER A 183 -44.14 -1.24 30.74
CA SER A 183 -45.47 -1.25 31.36
C SER A 183 -45.42 -0.46 32.67
N ALA A 184 -46.16 0.64 32.67
CA ALA A 184 -46.56 1.39 33.85
C ALA A 184 -47.70 0.65 34.58
N SER A 185 -47.84 1.00 35.85
CA SER A 185 -48.87 0.60 36.81
C SER A 185 -50.32 0.77 36.34
N ASP A 186 -51.19 -0.11 36.84
CA ASP A 186 -52.59 0.09 37.26
C ASP A 186 -53.05 -1.30 37.77
N ASP A 187 -53.38 -1.56 39.04
CA ASP A 187 -54.37 -1.00 39.97
C ASP A 187 -55.83 -1.30 39.56
N GLN A 188 -56.58 -1.90 40.51
CA GLN A 188 -58.00 -2.31 40.50
C GLN A 188 -58.34 -3.56 39.65
N GLN A 189 -59.07 -4.57 40.13
CA GLN A 189 -60.16 -4.64 41.13
C GLN A 189 -60.31 -6.06 41.69
#